data_AF-A0A3E1NMQ8-F1
#
_entry.id   AF-A0A3E1NMQ8-F1
#
_cell.length_a   1.000
_cell.length_b   1.000
_cell.length_c   1.000
_cell.angle_alpha   90.00
_cell.angle_beta   90.00
_cell.angle_gamma   90.00
#
_symmetry.space_group_name_H-M   'P 1'
#
loop_
_entity.id
_entity.type
_entity.pdbx_description
1 polymer ?
#
loop_
_entity_poly.entity_id
_entity_poly.type
_entity_poly.pdbx_seq_one_letter_code
_entity_poly.pdbx_strand_id
1 'polypeptide(L)'
;MSDCPIYHNFLTGDGKMIYYDYQPGRGGERPLNILKDFNGHLQADGYAVYDELPLENITVFYCMAHARRKIYDAQSNNEKLASYALQEIAKLYAIEQACQEEQLNEEQIKDRRNKESLPILKALGDWMKIEYQQLRPKSLIAQAFAYSIKRWEKLSLYAHTGNLMIDNNAIERCMRNVAVGRKNYLFCGSHDAAQRAGLLYSLLVTCKLNNVNPYNWLKDVLSRDINEMPINQIKTLLPYNWKEQ
;
A
#
# COMPACT_ATOMS: atom_id res chain seq x y z
N MET A 1 -14.88 24.47 11.88
CA MET A 1 -14.95 23.61 10.68
C MET A 1 -14.38 22.27 11.09
N SER A 2 -15.23 21.25 11.21
CA SER A 2 -14.84 19.93 11.71
C SER A 2 -13.94 19.23 10.71
N ASP A 3 -12.68 19.05 11.06
CA ASP A 3 -11.70 18.33 10.27
C ASP A 3 -12.18 16.89 10.01
N CYS A 4 -12.37 16.57 8.74
CA CYS A 4 -12.70 15.22 8.29
C CYS A 4 -11.61 14.27 8.79
N PRO A 5 -11.96 13.17 9.49
CA PRO A 5 -10.98 12.34 10.16
C PRO A 5 -10.02 11.71 9.15
N ILE A 6 -8.71 11.91 9.34
CA ILE A 6 -7.68 11.35 8.47
C ILE A 6 -7.27 10.00 9.03
N TYR A 7 -7.26 8.97 8.18
CA TYR A 7 -6.81 7.64 8.55
C TYR A 7 -5.58 7.29 7.72
N HIS A 8 -4.50 6.90 8.39
CA HIS A 8 -3.37 6.21 7.79
C HIS A 8 -3.62 4.72 7.91
N ASN A 9 -3.46 3.97 6.82
CA ASN A 9 -3.75 2.55 6.84
C ASN A 9 -2.46 1.75 6.68
N PHE A 10 -2.40 0.63 7.40
CA PHE A 10 -1.30 -0.32 7.34
C PHE A 10 -1.89 -1.70 7.10
N LEU A 11 -1.48 -2.36 6.03
CA LEU A 11 -1.86 -3.74 5.69
C LEU A 11 -0.63 -4.62 5.89
N THR A 12 -0.79 -5.75 6.58
CA THR A 12 0.30 -6.71 6.79
C THR A 12 0.72 -7.36 5.47
N GLY A 13 1.98 -7.80 5.37
CA GLY A 13 2.51 -8.40 4.14
C GLY A 13 1.78 -9.68 3.69
N ASP A 14 1.22 -10.43 4.65
CA ASP A 14 0.37 -11.59 4.37
C ASP A 14 -1.09 -11.23 4.00
N GLY A 15 -1.42 -9.94 4.01
CA GLY A 15 -2.74 -9.42 3.69
C GLY A 15 -3.83 -9.76 4.71
N LYS A 16 -3.49 -10.32 5.87
CA LYS A 16 -4.48 -10.80 6.84
C LYS A 16 -5.00 -9.73 7.78
N MET A 17 -4.23 -8.69 8.05
CA MET A 17 -4.63 -7.65 9.00
C MET A 17 -4.47 -6.26 8.41
N ILE A 18 -5.46 -5.42 8.69
CA ILE A 18 -5.38 -3.99 8.39
C ILE A 18 -5.61 -3.18 9.66
N TYR A 19 -4.81 -2.13 9.81
CA TYR A 19 -4.94 -1.14 10.86
C TYR A 19 -5.21 0.24 10.28
N TYR A 20 -6.27 0.90 10.78
CA TYR A 20 -6.64 2.27 10.43
C TYR A 20 -6.28 3.18 11.61
N ASP A 21 -5.18 3.91 11.44
CA ASP A 21 -4.67 4.84 12.42
C ASP A 21 -5.32 6.21 12.24
N TYR A 22 -6.14 6.61 13.21
CA TYR A 22 -6.77 7.93 13.20
C TYR A 22 -5.78 9.03 13.55
N GLN A 23 -5.73 10.09 12.75
CA GLN A 23 -4.96 11.28 13.02
C GLN A 23 -5.81 12.56 12.94
N PRO A 24 -5.73 13.46 13.95
CA PRO A 24 -6.48 14.72 13.94
C PRO A 24 -5.94 15.77 12.95
N GLY A 25 -4.92 15.45 12.14
CA GLY A 25 -4.37 16.32 11.10
C GLY A 25 -3.38 15.60 10.18
N ARG A 26 -2.81 16.31 9.19
CA ARG A 26 -1.86 15.78 8.18
C ARG A 26 -0.37 15.87 8.58
N GLY A 27 -0.06 16.14 9.84
CA GLY A 27 1.32 16.33 10.29
C GLY A 27 2.17 15.06 10.13
N GLY A 28 3.39 15.19 9.58
CA GLY A 28 4.29 14.07 9.26
C GLY A 28 4.90 13.34 10.46
N GLU A 29 4.91 13.95 11.64
CA GLU A 29 5.49 13.33 12.86
C GLU A 29 4.79 12.03 13.29
N ARG A 30 3.57 11.77 12.81
CA ARG A 30 2.65 10.82 13.45
C ARG A 30 2.64 9.42 12.85
N PRO A 31 2.75 9.24 11.51
CA PRO A 31 3.07 7.93 10.94
C PRO A 31 4.41 7.36 11.43
N LEU A 32 5.34 8.21 11.88
CA LEU A 32 6.62 7.77 12.44
C LEU A 32 6.43 7.02 13.78
N ASN A 33 5.48 7.43 14.61
CA ASN A 33 5.26 6.85 15.93
C ASN A 33 4.80 5.39 15.89
N ILE A 34 3.95 5.03 14.93
CA ILE A 34 3.49 3.64 14.78
C ILE A 34 4.56 2.73 14.16
N LEU A 35 5.45 3.31 13.35
CA LEU A 35 6.50 2.59 12.64
C LEU A 35 7.83 2.57 13.41
N LYS A 36 7.94 3.24 14.57
CA LYS A 36 9.20 3.38 15.32
C LYS A 36 9.89 2.05 15.67
N ASP A 37 9.09 1.02 15.94
CA ASP A 37 9.55 -0.32 16.32
C ASP A 37 9.40 -1.33 15.16
N PHE A 38 8.98 -0.87 13.97
CA PHE A 38 8.79 -1.74 12.82
C PHE A 38 10.13 -2.13 12.19
N ASN A 39 10.25 -3.40 11.81
CA ASN A 39 11.39 -3.94 11.09
C ASN A 39 10.90 -4.70 9.85
N GLY A 40 11.47 -4.39 8.68
CA GLY A 40 11.15 -5.06 7.43
C GLY A 40 10.87 -4.10 6.28
N HIS A 41 10.00 -4.52 5.35
CA HIS A 41 9.70 -3.76 4.14
C HIS A 41 8.41 -2.95 4.30
N LEU A 42 8.45 -1.68 3.93
CA LEU A 42 7.30 -0.79 3.94
C LEU A 42 7.00 -0.29 2.52
N GLN A 43 5.84 -0.66 1.97
CA GLN A 43 5.36 -0.13 0.70
C GLN A 43 4.56 1.16 0.91
N ALA A 44 4.92 2.22 0.20
CA ALA A 44 4.21 3.50 0.23
C ALA A 44 3.77 3.99 -1.16
N ASP A 45 2.85 4.95 -1.17
CA ASP A 45 2.35 5.66 -2.36
C ASP A 45 3.29 6.77 -2.87
N GLY A 46 4.45 6.93 -2.22
CA GLY A 46 5.41 7.99 -2.52
C GLY A 46 5.23 9.27 -1.71
N TYR A 47 4.44 9.24 -0.62
CA TYR A 47 4.36 10.32 0.34
C TYR A 47 5.73 10.58 1.00
N ALA A 48 6.20 11.83 0.92
CA ALA A 48 7.56 12.20 1.29
C ALA A 48 7.88 12.02 2.78
N VAL A 49 6.87 11.98 3.66
CA VAL A 49 7.07 11.75 5.10
C VAL A 49 7.75 10.40 5.37
N TYR A 50 7.56 9.41 4.51
CA TYR A 50 8.24 8.12 4.66
C TYR A 50 9.71 8.14 4.24
N ASP A 51 10.19 9.22 3.62
CA ASP A 51 11.63 9.44 3.40
C ASP A 51 12.36 9.85 4.68
N GLU A 52 11.62 10.28 5.72
CA GLU A 52 12.16 10.72 7.02
C GLU A 52 12.18 9.59 8.08
N LEU A 53 11.70 8.39 7.74
CA LEU A 53 11.74 7.24 8.64
C LEU A 53 13.19 6.87 8.99
N PRO A 54 13.48 6.43 10.22
CA PRO A 54 14.78 5.88 10.57
C PRO A 54 15.01 4.60 9.74
N LEU A 55 15.84 4.72 8.70
CA LEU A 55 16.06 3.71 7.67
C LEU A 55 16.89 2.51 8.14
N GLU A 56 17.39 2.50 9.38
CA GLU A 56 18.30 1.44 9.85
C GLU A 56 17.62 0.06 9.85
N ASN A 57 16.30 0.00 10.09
CA ASN A 57 15.53 -1.25 10.17
C ASN A 57 14.37 -1.36 9.17
N ILE A 58 14.10 -0.29 8.41
CA ILE A 58 12.95 -0.21 7.51
C ILE A 58 13.41 0.02 6.08
N THR A 59 13.12 -0.94 5.20
CA THR A 59 13.35 -0.80 3.77
C THR A 59 12.08 -0.27 3.11
N VAL A 60 12.06 1.04 2.83
CA VAL A 60 10.92 1.70 2.16
C VAL A 60 11.01 1.52 0.65
N PHE A 61 9.90 1.10 0.04
CA PHE A 61 9.75 0.96 -1.41
C PHE A 61 8.41 1.53 -1.89
N TYR A 62 8.27 1.76 -3.20
CA TYR A 62 7.13 2.49 -3.75
C TYR A 62 6.29 1.69 -4.73
N CYS A 63 5.01 2.04 -4.78
CA CYS A 63 4.02 1.46 -5.69
C CYS A 63 4.20 1.96 -7.13
N MET A 64 4.35 1.02 -8.08
CA MET A 64 4.53 1.32 -9.51
C MET A 64 3.29 2.00 -10.12
N ALA A 65 2.08 1.67 -9.65
CA ALA A 65 0.85 2.29 -10.13
C ALA A 65 0.85 3.83 -10.02
N HIS A 66 1.52 4.39 -9.01
CA HIS A 66 1.62 5.85 -8.84
C HIS A 66 2.50 6.49 -9.91
N ALA A 67 3.65 5.88 -10.21
CA ALA A 67 4.52 6.30 -11.30
C ALA A 67 3.81 6.14 -12.65
N ARG A 68 3.19 4.98 -12.90
CA ARG A 68 2.41 4.68 -14.10
C ARG A 68 1.28 5.68 -14.33
N ARG A 69 0.53 6.07 -13.28
CA ARG A 69 -0.57 7.03 -13.40
C ARG A 69 -0.08 8.40 -13.83
N LYS A 70 1.04 8.89 -13.29
CA LYS A 70 1.62 10.17 -13.71
C LYS A 70 2.05 10.17 -15.17
N ILE A 71 2.60 9.05 -15.64
CA ILE A 71 2.98 8.87 -17.04
C ILE A 71 1.72 8.83 -17.94
N TYR A 72 0.67 8.14 -17.51
CA TYR A 72 -0.62 8.11 -18.19
C TYR A 72 -1.24 9.50 -18.33
N ASP A 73 -1.31 10.27 -17.24
CA ASP A 73 -1.86 11.63 -17.26
C ASP A 73 -1.06 12.57 -18.20
N ALA A 74 0.24 12.29 -18.39
CA ALA A 74 1.11 13.02 -19.30
C ALA A 74 0.95 12.67 -20.79
N GLN A 75 0.14 11.66 -21.16
CA GLN A 75 -0.12 11.31 -22.57
C GLN A 75 -0.66 12.51 -23.37
N SER A 76 -1.51 13.33 -22.75
CA SER A 76 -2.03 14.56 -23.34
C SER A 76 -0.94 15.58 -23.73
N ASN A 77 0.23 15.51 -23.08
CA ASN A 77 1.35 16.40 -23.31
C ASN A 77 2.42 15.81 -24.24
N ASN A 78 2.69 14.50 -24.14
CA ASN A 78 3.64 13.82 -25.01
C ASN A 78 3.27 12.33 -25.15
N GLU A 79 2.43 12.03 -26.13
CA GLU A 79 1.90 10.69 -26.38
C GLU A 79 3.02 9.68 -26.68
N LYS A 80 4.01 10.06 -27.51
CA LYS A 80 5.07 9.14 -27.95
C LYS A 80 5.87 8.59 -26.77
N LEU A 81 6.36 9.46 -25.89
CA LEU A 81 7.16 9.04 -24.74
C LEU A 81 6.31 8.34 -23.68
N ALA A 82 5.11 8.87 -23.40
CA ALA A 82 4.22 8.27 -22.42
C ALA A 82 3.79 6.86 -22.84
N SER A 83 3.42 6.65 -24.10
CA SER A 83 3.01 5.35 -24.62
C SER A 83 4.13 4.32 -24.58
N TYR A 84 5.37 4.69 -24.93
CA TYR A 84 6.51 3.77 -24.79
C TYR A 84 6.72 3.35 -23.32
N ALA A 85 6.76 4.32 -22.39
CA ALA A 85 6.94 4.03 -20.98
C ALA A 85 5.81 3.14 -20.42
N LEU A 86 4.56 3.39 -20.81
CA LEU A 86 3.41 2.58 -20.43
C LEU A 86 3.48 1.15 -20.98
N GLN A 87 3.99 0.96 -22.20
CA GLN A 87 4.19 -0.35 -22.80
C GLN A 87 5.26 -1.16 -22.06
N GLU A 88 6.40 -0.54 -21.71
CA GLU A 88 7.43 -1.21 -20.92
C GLU A 88 6.92 -1.56 -19.51
N ILE A 89 6.18 -0.65 -18.86
CA ILE A 89 5.52 -0.95 -17.58
C ILE A 89 4.52 -2.10 -17.73
N ALA A 90 3.76 -2.16 -18.82
CA ALA A 90 2.79 -3.24 -19.06
C ALA A 90 3.46 -4.62 -19.13
N LYS A 91 4.68 -4.72 -19.67
CA LYS A 91 5.46 -5.98 -19.65
C LYS A 91 5.75 -6.44 -18.23
N LEU A 92 6.08 -5.51 -17.31
CA LEU A 92 6.29 -5.84 -15.90
C LEU A 92 5.03 -6.46 -15.28
N TYR A 93 3.86 -5.86 -15.53
CA TYR A 93 2.59 -6.41 -15.05
C TYR A 93 2.24 -7.76 -15.68
N ALA A 94 2.58 -7.99 -16.94
CA ALA A 94 2.38 -9.28 -17.59
C ALA A 94 3.21 -10.38 -16.90
N ILE A 95 4.45 -10.08 -16.49
CA ILE A 95 5.29 -11.02 -15.72
C ILE A 95 4.66 -11.31 -14.36
N GLU A 96 4.21 -10.29 -13.64
CA GLU A 96 3.54 -10.45 -12.34
C GLU A 96 2.26 -11.29 -12.46
N GLN A 97 1.47 -11.07 -13.51
CA GLN A 97 0.28 -11.84 -13.80
C GLN A 97 0.63 -13.31 -14.10
N ALA A 98 1.65 -13.57 -14.92
CA ALA A 98 2.09 -14.93 -15.22
C ALA A 98 2.57 -15.67 -13.94
N CYS A 99 3.32 -15.00 -13.07
CA CYS A 99 3.71 -15.54 -11.76
C CYS A 99 2.49 -15.98 -10.93
N GLN A 100 1.43 -15.15 -10.92
CA GLN A 100 0.20 -15.45 -10.18
C GLN A 100 -0.58 -16.60 -10.81
N GLU A 101 -0.73 -16.62 -12.13
CA GLU A 101 -1.47 -17.64 -12.87
C GLU A 101 -0.81 -19.03 -12.77
N GLU A 102 0.52 -19.07 -12.78
CA GLU A 102 1.31 -20.30 -12.59
C GLU A 102 1.46 -20.70 -11.11
N GLN A 103 0.94 -19.90 -10.17
CA GLN A 103 1.02 -20.13 -8.72
C GLN A 103 2.47 -20.35 -8.24
N LEU A 104 3.40 -19.55 -8.76
CA LEU A 104 4.80 -19.64 -8.39
C LEU A 104 5.01 -19.31 -6.90
N ASN A 105 5.95 -20.02 -6.27
CA ASN A 105 6.39 -19.70 -4.92
C ASN A 105 7.36 -18.49 -4.91
N GLU A 106 7.67 -17.97 -3.73
CA GLU A 106 8.52 -16.77 -3.59
C GLU A 106 9.90 -16.90 -4.28
N GLU A 107 10.53 -18.06 -4.22
CA GLU A 107 11.84 -18.30 -4.85
C GLU A 107 11.74 -18.27 -6.38
N GLN A 108 10.73 -18.94 -6.93
CA GLN A 108 10.44 -18.95 -8.37
C GLN A 108 10.08 -17.56 -8.89
N ILE A 109 9.28 -16.80 -8.14
CA ILE A 109 8.93 -15.41 -8.46
C ILE A 109 10.19 -14.54 -8.51
N LYS A 110 11.07 -14.66 -7.49
CA LYS A 110 12.34 -13.93 -7.44
C LYS A 110 13.21 -14.24 -8.66
N ASP A 111 13.34 -15.53 -9.01
CA ASP A 111 14.14 -15.95 -10.16
C ASP A 111 13.59 -15.43 -11.49
N ARG A 112 12.25 -15.45 -11.66
CA ARG A 112 11.61 -14.88 -12.85
C ARG A 112 11.81 -13.38 -12.94
N ARG A 113 11.58 -12.65 -11.84
CA ARG A 113 11.80 -11.20 -11.77
C ARG A 113 13.26 -10.83 -12.06
N ASN A 114 14.22 -11.61 -11.56
CA ASN A 114 15.64 -11.42 -11.85
C ASN A 114 15.96 -11.57 -13.35
N LYS A 115 15.38 -12.58 -14.01
CA LYS A 115 15.64 -12.87 -15.43
C LYS A 115 14.91 -11.93 -16.38
N GLU A 116 13.69 -11.53 -16.03
CA GLU A 116 12.78 -10.85 -16.96
C GLU A 116 12.47 -9.40 -16.55
N SER A 117 12.12 -9.16 -15.28
CA SER A 117 11.72 -7.82 -14.81
C SER A 117 12.90 -6.86 -14.64
N LEU A 118 14.02 -7.32 -14.05
CA LEU A 118 15.19 -6.46 -13.79
C LEU A 118 15.80 -5.86 -15.07
N PRO A 119 15.97 -6.60 -16.19
CA PRO A 119 16.43 -6.01 -17.44
C PRO A 119 15.50 -4.91 -17.97
N ILE A 120 14.18 -5.11 -17.88
CA ILE A 120 13.17 -4.13 -18.31
C ILE A 120 13.24 -2.89 -17.43
N LEU A 121 13.29 -3.06 -16.11
CA LEU A 121 13.39 -1.95 -15.14
C LEU A 121 14.66 -1.13 -15.36
N LYS A 122 15.80 -1.80 -15.61
CA LYS A 122 17.06 -1.13 -15.91
C LYS A 122 16.97 -0.32 -17.21
N ALA A 123 16.56 -0.96 -18.30
CA ALA A 123 16.46 -0.33 -19.60
C ALA A 123 15.49 0.88 -19.59
N LEU A 124 14.32 0.71 -18.97
CA LEU A 124 13.32 1.76 -18.84
C LEU A 124 13.82 2.93 -17.99
N GLY A 125 14.49 2.66 -16.87
CA GLY A 125 15.08 3.67 -16.00
C GLY A 125 16.15 4.51 -16.69
N ASP A 126 17.07 3.85 -17.40
CA ASP A 126 18.13 4.52 -18.15
C ASP A 126 17.56 5.32 -19.32
N TRP A 127 16.60 4.74 -20.07
CA TRP A 127 15.90 5.43 -21.14
C TRP A 127 15.19 6.70 -20.64
N MET A 128 14.46 6.64 -19.52
CA MET A 128 13.80 7.83 -18.96
C MET A 128 14.79 8.93 -18.60
N LYS A 129 15.97 8.60 -18.06
CA LYS A 129 17.01 9.58 -17.73
C LYS A 129 17.53 10.30 -18.99
N ILE A 130 17.73 9.56 -20.08
CA ILE A 130 18.20 10.10 -21.36
C ILE A 130 17.14 11.05 -21.95
N GLU A 131 15.89 10.59 -22.05
CA GLU A 131 14.79 11.39 -22.59
C GLU A 131 14.53 12.64 -21.74
N TYR A 132 14.62 12.52 -20.41
CA TYR A 132 14.39 13.62 -19.48
C TYR A 132 15.29 14.83 -19.75
N GLN A 133 16.54 14.63 -20.17
CA GLN A 133 17.47 15.72 -20.48
C GLN A 133 17.04 16.59 -21.66
N GLN A 134 16.18 16.07 -22.54
CA GLN A 134 15.69 16.77 -23.72
C GLN A 134 14.34 17.45 -23.48
N LEU A 135 13.72 17.22 -22.32
CA LEU A 135 12.39 17.72 -22.00
C LEU A 135 12.42 19.12 -21.37
N ARG A 136 11.40 19.91 -21.66
CA ARG A 136 11.17 21.19 -20.99
C ARG A 136 10.77 20.90 -19.53
N PRO A 137 11.46 21.45 -18.50
CA PRO A 137 11.28 21.05 -17.10
C PRO A 137 9.85 21.14 -16.56
N LYS A 138 9.01 22.03 -17.10
CA LYS A 138 7.63 22.24 -16.67
C LYS A 138 6.59 21.40 -17.41
N SER A 139 6.98 20.64 -18.44
CA SER A 139 6.04 19.78 -19.16
C SER A 139 5.52 18.66 -18.25
N LEU A 140 4.30 18.18 -18.50
CA LEU A 140 3.71 17.11 -17.68
C LEU A 140 4.55 15.83 -17.76
N ILE A 141 5.08 15.51 -18.94
CA ILE A 141 5.96 14.35 -19.12
C ILE A 141 7.29 14.49 -18.37
N ALA A 142 7.87 15.70 -18.33
CA ALA A 142 9.08 15.95 -17.54
C ALA A 142 8.81 15.77 -16.05
N GLN A 143 7.68 16.26 -15.54
CA GLN A 143 7.29 16.08 -14.14
C GLN A 143 7.06 14.60 -13.79
N ALA A 144 6.43 13.84 -14.70
CA ALA A 144 6.23 12.40 -14.54
C ALA A 144 7.57 11.64 -14.49
N PHE A 145 8.48 11.91 -15.43
CA PHE A 145 9.81 11.29 -15.45
C PHE A 145 10.65 11.70 -14.24
N ALA A 146 10.64 12.97 -13.85
CA ALA A 146 11.33 13.43 -12.64
C ALA A 146 10.84 12.71 -11.38
N TYR A 147 9.52 12.50 -11.27
CA TYR A 147 8.94 11.72 -10.17
C TYR A 147 9.45 10.28 -10.15
N SER A 148 9.42 9.60 -11.30
CA SER A 148 9.82 8.21 -11.46
C SER A 148 11.33 8.02 -11.26
N ILE A 149 12.15 8.83 -11.92
CA ILE A 149 13.62 8.76 -11.85
C ILE A 149 14.11 8.94 -10.41
N LYS A 150 13.59 9.95 -9.68
CA LYS A 150 13.94 10.19 -8.28
C LYS A 150 13.68 8.97 -7.39
N ARG A 151 12.69 8.14 -7.76
CA ARG A 151 12.20 7.01 -6.96
C ARG A 151 12.55 5.66 -7.57
N TRP A 152 13.32 5.61 -8.66
CA TRP A 152 13.39 4.43 -9.51
C TRP A 152 13.95 3.21 -8.80
N GLU A 153 14.98 3.40 -7.96
CA GLU A 153 15.55 2.33 -7.13
C GLU A 153 14.50 1.75 -6.18
N LYS A 154 13.77 2.62 -5.45
CA LYS A 154 12.69 2.22 -4.55
C LYS A 154 11.46 1.66 -5.29
N LEU A 155 11.20 2.06 -6.53
CA LEU A 155 10.15 1.48 -7.38
C LEU A 155 10.54 0.10 -7.91
N SER A 156 11.83 -0.14 -8.10
CA SER A 156 12.38 -1.40 -8.65
C SER A 156 12.63 -2.45 -7.58
N LEU A 157 12.60 -2.09 -6.29
CA LEU A 157 12.99 -2.97 -5.18
C LEU A 157 12.21 -4.30 -5.16
N TYR A 158 10.92 -4.27 -5.51
CA TYR A 158 10.07 -5.47 -5.50
C TYR A 158 10.67 -6.60 -6.37
N ALA A 159 11.36 -6.26 -7.46
CA ALA A 159 11.93 -7.20 -8.40
C ALA A 159 13.10 -8.03 -7.83
N HIS A 160 13.69 -7.60 -6.71
CA HIS A 160 14.80 -8.33 -6.07
C HIS A 160 14.35 -9.43 -5.10
N THR A 161 13.05 -9.54 -4.84
CA THR A 161 12.46 -10.45 -3.85
C THR A 161 11.23 -11.13 -4.42
N GLY A 162 10.76 -12.22 -3.79
CA GLY A 162 9.53 -12.91 -4.17
C GLY A 162 8.28 -12.48 -3.42
N ASN A 163 8.46 -11.93 -2.21
CA ASN A 163 7.40 -11.63 -1.26
C ASN A 163 6.85 -10.19 -1.37
N LEU A 164 7.51 -9.30 -2.11
CA LEU A 164 7.05 -7.94 -2.33
C LEU A 164 6.15 -7.84 -3.55
N MET A 165 5.19 -6.90 -3.50
CA MET A 165 4.22 -6.65 -4.56
C MET A 165 4.64 -5.43 -5.39
N ILE A 166 4.40 -5.47 -6.70
CA ILE A 166 4.63 -4.31 -7.59
C ILE A 166 3.81 -3.07 -7.20
N ASP A 167 2.60 -3.30 -6.66
CA ASP A 167 1.63 -2.27 -6.28
C ASP A 167 1.02 -2.49 -4.91
N ASN A 168 0.56 -1.40 -4.29
CA ASN A 168 -0.19 -1.41 -3.04
C ASN A 168 -1.72 -1.46 -3.24
N ASN A 169 -2.23 -1.86 -4.42
CA ASN A 169 -3.67 -1.83 -4.76
C ASN A 169 -4.59 -2.50 -3.71
N ALA A 170 -4.08 -3.50 -2.97
CA ALA A 170 -4.81 -4.13 -1.86
C ALA A 170 -5.16 -3.15 -0.73
N ILE A 171 -4.24 -2.27 -0.35
CA ILE A 171 -4.48 -1.27 0.71
C ILE A 171 -5.44 -0.19 0.23
N GLU A 172 -5.34 0.20 -1.05
CA GLU A 172 -6.25 1.18 -1.66
C GLU A 172 -7.69 0.66 -1.72
N ARG A 173 -7.88 -0.64 -2.00
CA ARG A 173 -9.21 -1.28 -1.94
C ARG A 173 -9.82 -1.19 -0.54
N CYS A 174 -9.01 -1.36 0.50
CA CYS A 174 -9.47 -1.25 1.87
C CYS A 174 -9.88 0.19 2.24
N MET A 175 -9.23 1.20 1.64
CA MET A 175 -9.61 2.60 1.84
C MET A 175 -11.01 2.95 1.33
N ARG A 176 -11.55 2.20 0.37
CA ARG A 176 -12.91 2.47 -0.15
C ARG A 176 -13.98 2.38 0.94
N ASN A 177 -13.81 1.49 1.93
CA ASN A 177 -14.79 1.33 3.01
C ASN A 177 -14.90 2.61 3.86
N VAL A 178 -13.75 3.24 4.14
CA VAL A 178 -13.71 4.54 4.84
C VAL A 178 -14.30 5.65 3.98
N ALA A 179 -14.01 5.65 2.68
CA ALA A 179 -14.57 6.64 1.75
C ALA A 179 -16.10 6.54 1.65
N VAL A 180 -16.67 5.33 1.64
CA VAL A 180 -18.11 5.09 1.69
C VAL A 180 -18.68 5.54 3.03
N GLY A 181 -18.02 5.19 4.14
CA GLY A 181 -18.42 5.63 5.47
C GLY A 181 -18.53 7.15 5.58
N ARG A 182 -17.51 7.89 5.13
CA ARG A 182 -17.51 9.36 5.10
C ARG A 182 -18.64 9.99 4.28
N LYS A 183 -19.22 9.26 3.33
CA LYS A 183 -20.42 9.71 2.60
C LYS A 183 -21.70 9.50 3.41
N ASN A 184 -21.73 8.50 4.29
CA ASN A 184 -22.91 8.07 5.03
C ASN A 184 -23.04 8.72 6.42
N TYR A 185 -21.92 9.07 7.07
CA TYR A 185 -21.90 9.85 8.30
C TYR A 185 -21.05 11.11 8.09
N LEU A 186 -21.67 12.29 8.23
CA LEU A 186 -21.02 13.57 7.94
C LEU A 186 -19.85 13.87 8.90
N PHE A 187 -19.93 13.41 10.15
CA PHE A 187 -18.94 13.65 11.20
C PHE A 187 -18.82 12.46 12.15
N CYS A 188 -17.65 12.30 12.78
CA CYS A 188 -17.46 11.36 13.89
C CYS A 188 -17.75 11.97 15.26
N GLY A 189 -18.17 13.24 15.35
CA GLY A 189 -18.54 13.92 16.61
C GLY A 189 -17.37 14.37 17.48
N SER A 190 -16.34 13.55 17.64
CA SER A 190 -15.10 13.88 18.39
C SER A 190 -13.88 13.11 17.88
N HIS A 191 -12.67 13.51 18.32
CA HIS A 191 -11.43 12.78 18.04
C HIS A 191 -11.46 11.36 18.61
N ASP A 192 -11.96 11.19 19.84
CA ASP A 192 -12.07 9.87 20.47
C ASP A 192 -13.01 8.94 19.70
N ALA A 193 -14.12 9.48 19.21
CA ALA A 193 -15.07 8.71 18.41
C ALA A 193 -14.50 8.36 17.03
N ALA A 194 -13.68 9.23 16.43
CA ALA A 194 -12.94 8.90 15.21
C ALA A 194 -11.89 7.81 15.46
N GLN A 195 -11.18 7.83 16.59
CA GLN A 195 -10.25 6.76 16.95
C GLN A 195 -10.96 5.41 17.11
N ARG A 196 -12.10 5.39 17.83
CA ARG A 196 -12.94 4.18 17.98
C ARG A 196 -13.47 3.67 16.63
N ALA A 197 -13.87 4.58 15.74
CA ALA A 197 -14.27 4.22 14.38
C ALA A 197 -13.11 3.56 13.61
N GLY A 198 -11.88 4.08 13.72
CA GLY A 198 -10.67 3.47 13.15
C GLY A 198 -10.44 2.04 13.65
N LEU A 199 -10.60 1.79 14.94
CA LEU A 199 -10.51 0.45 15.53
C LEU A 199 -11.56 -0.50 14.96
N LEU A 200 -12.82 -0.07 14.86
CA LEU A 200 -13.89 -0.86 14.25
C LEU A 200 -13.62 -1.14 12.77
N TYR A 201 -13.13 -0.16 12.00
CA TYR A 201 -12.72 -0.38 10.62
C TYR A 201 -11.62 -1.42 10.50
N SER A 202 -10.62 -1.35 11.37
CA SER A 202 -9.52 -2.32 11.42
C SER A 202 -10.04 -3.74 11.58
N LEU A 203 -10.93 -3.97 12.55
CA LEU A 203 -11.48 -5.29 12.85
C LEU A 203 -12.41 -5.79 11.73
N LEU A 204 -13.37 -4.98 11.29
CA LEU A 204 -14.36 -5.39 10.29
C LEU A 204 -13.75 -5.63 8.91
N VAL A 205 -12.76 -4.83 8.51
CA VAL A 205 -12.05 -5.06 7.25
C VAL A 205 -11.11 -6.25 7.37
N THR A 206 -10.49 -6.48 8.53
CA THR A 206 -9.75 -7.72 8.81
C THR A 206 -10.65 -8.95 8.71
N CYS A 207 -11.90 -8.92 9.21
CA CYS A 207 -12.86 -10.01 8.98
C CYS A 207 -13.04 -10.29 7.48
N LYS A 208 -13.26 -9.23 6.68
CA LYS A 208 -13.42 -9.34 5.23
C LYS A 208 -12.19 -9.93 4.53
N LEU A 209 -10.99 -9.52 4.94
CA LEU A 209 -9.73 -10.03 4.37
C LEU A 209 -9.54 -11.54 4.62
N ASN A 210 -10.10 -12.05 5.72
CA ASN A 210 -9.99 -13.47 6.10
C ASN A 210 -11.26 -14.28 5.78
N ASN A 211 -12.19 -13.74 4.99
CA ASN A 211 -13.48 -14.38 4.67
C ASN A 211 -14.32 -14.75 5.90
N VAL A 212 -14.16 -14.01 7.00
CA VAL A 212 -14.95 -14.17 8.22
C VAL A 212 -16.19 -13.27 8.16
N ASN A 213 -17.35 -13.83 8.50
CA ASN A 213 -18.59 -13.04 8.62
C ASN A 213 -18.47 -12.07 9.81
N PRO A 214 -18.46 -10.74 9.59
CA PRO A 214 -18.24 -9.78 10.67
C PRO A 214 -19.32 -9.79 11.74
N TYR A 215 -20.57 -10.14 11.39
CA TYR A 215 -21.66 -10.25 12.34
C TYR A 215 -21.48 -11.44 13.28
N ASN A 216 -21.17 -12.63 12.74
CA ASN A 216 -20.93 -13.83 13.56
C ASN A 216 -19.74 -13.62 14.49
N TRP A 217 -18.65 -13.08 13.97
CA TRP A 217 -17.47 -12.74 14.74
C TRP A 217 -17.80 -11.76 15.88
N LEU A 218 -18.50 -10.67 15.59
CA LEU A 218 -18.82 -9.66 16.60
C LEU A 218 -19.77 -10.22 17.66
N LYS A 219 -20.80 -10.98 17.25
CA LYS A 219 -21.76 -11.61 18.16
C LYS A 219 -21.03 -12.55 19.13
N ASP A 220 -20.17 -13.40 18.61
CA ASP A 220 -19.41 -14.35 19.42
C ASP A 220 -18.43 -13.62 20.36
N VAL A 221 -17.56 -12.75 19.82
CA VAL A 221 -16.57 -12.03 20.62
C VAL A 221 -17.21 -11.20 21.73
N LEU A 222 -18.33 -10.50 21.47
CA LEU A 222 -19.03 -9.74 22.51
C LEU A 222 -19.79 -10.61 23.51
N SER A 223 -20.12 -11.86 23.16
CA SER A 223 -20.76 -12.81 24.07
C SER A 223 -19.77 -13.54 24.99
N ARG A 224 -18.48 -13.54 24.63
CA ARG A 224 -17.42 -14.11 25.45
C ARG A 224 -17.11 -13.20 26.64
N ASP A 225 -16.78 -13.80 27.77
CA ASP A 225 -16.33 -13.06 28.94
C ASP A 225 -14.86 -12.64 28.77
N ILE A 226 -14.67 -11.53 28.04
CA ILE A 226 -13.33 -10.99 27.72
C ILE A 226 -12.56 -10.62 28.99
N ASN A 227 -13.25 -10.25 30.09
CA ASN A 227 -12.60 -9.82 31.33
C ASN A 227 -11.91 -10.98 32.06
N GLU A 228 -12.47 -12.19 31.94
CA GLU A 228 -11.93 -13.41 32.54
C GLU A 228 -10.90 -14.10 31.63
N MET A 229 -10.71 -13.63 30.40
CA MET A 229 -9.76 -14.22 29.46
C MET A 229 -8.31 -13.80 29.77
N PRO A 230 -7.37 -14.76 29.87
CA PRO A 230 -5.95 -14.45 29.95
C PRO A 230 -5.48 -13.59 28.75
N ILE A 231 -4.62 -12.61 29.01
CA ILE A 231 -4.17 -11.65 27.98
C ILE A 231 -3.55 -12.34 26.75
N ASN A 232 -2.87 -13.47 26.95
CA ASN A 232 -2.26 -14.26 25.88
C ASN A 232 -3.29 -15.01 24.99
N GLN A 233 -4.56 -15.10 25.41
CA GLN A 233 -5.65 -15.71 24.66
C GLN A 233 -6.48 -14.67 23.88
N ILE A 234 -6.38 -13.37 24.19
CA ILE A 234 -7.12 -12.32 23.48
C ILE A 234 -6.83 -12.36 21.97
N LYS A 235 -5.59 -12.68 21.58
CA LYS A 235 -5.20 -12.83 20.16
C LYS A 235 -5.99 -13.89 19.39
N THR A 236 -6.59 -14.86 20.08
CA THR A 236 -7.46 -15.89 19.46
C THR A 236 -8.80 -15.33 19.01
N LEU A 237 -9.20 -14.18 19.57
CA LEU A 237 -10.42 -13.45 19.18
C LEU A 237 -10.20 -12.59 17.93
N LEU A 238 -8.95 -12.39 17.48
CA LEU A 238 -8.70 -11.61 16.27
C LEU A 238 -9.25 -12.35 15.04
N PRO A 239 -9.83 -11.64 14.06
CA PRO A 239 -10.58 -12.30 12.99
C PRO A 239 -9.79 -13.35 12.19
N TYR A 240 -8.48 -13.18 12.04
CA TYR A 240 -7.63 -14.13 11.31
C TYR A 240 -7.27 -15.41 12.10
N ASN A 241 -7.44 -15.40 13.43
CA ASN A 241 -7.27 -16.57 14.30
C ASN A 241 -8.62 -17.15 14.75
N TRP A 242 -9.71 -16.45 14.47
CA TRP A 242 -11.03 -16.79 14.96
C TRP A 242 -11.55 -18.07 14.29
N LYS A 243 -12.18 -18.91 15.11
CA LYS A 243 -12.89 -20.11 14.68
C LYS A 243 -14.31 -20.03 15.22
N GLU A 244 -15.27 -20.25 14.35
CA GLU A 244 -16.67 -20.39 14.74
C GLU A 244 -16.79 -21.58 15.69
N GLN A 245 -17.41 -21.34 16.85
CA GLN A 245 -17.69 -22.35 17.86
C GLN A 245 -19.11 -22.90 17.70
#